data_AF-A0A6C1QPX0-F1
#
_entry.id   AF-A0A6C1QPX0-F1
#
_cell.length_a   1.000
_cell.length_b   1.000
_cell.length_c   1.000
_cell.angle_alpha   90.00
_cell.angle_beta   90.00
_cell.angle_gamma   90.00
#
_symmetry.space_group_name_H-M   'P 1'
#
loop_
_entity.id
_entity.type
_entity.pdbx_description
1 polymer ?
#
loop_
_entity_poly.entity_id
_entity_poly.type
_entity_poly.pdbx_seq_one_letter_code
_entity_poly.pdbx_strand_id
1 'polypeptide(L)'
;MKIYRVILGAVAGALVLLFSGCGAEPTAPTAAVEESAMPQFEDGRYRGIYGDRGDQQVSIQFHLVDGVLQDISFRHLYHSGIDYRQLEEGAIEYPVWLQHQQVVTHLEGRTVDAIADLKNPGDFVDDIDGYSGATIRGAKIYSAIRDGLNRGLYAPSGELNREIGSYPDGRFRGIYGDRGEQQVAVQFELEGNTIRNVEYRQLYHSGNNYRTMSDDNPMYPVLIQHRQIASHLEGKPLSAIFDLFAPGEFVDDIDGYSGATVRGAKLFSAFRDGLNRGLYTPAGDVSREIGSYPDGRYRGIYGDRSEQQVSVQFNLSNNTIRDVSFRHLFYNGNDFRNMDNDDPLYPVVQQHEQIVQYLEGKPLSAMFDLYTPGSFIDDIDGYSGATVRGNKVLSAMMDGLNRGLY
;
A
#
# COMPACT_ATOMS: atom_id res chain seq x y z
N MET A 1 64.60 -23.79 26.44
CA MET A 1 65.38 -24.80 25.70
C MET A 1 64.43 -25.55 24.77
N LYS A 2 64.62 -25.39 23.44
CA LYS A 2 64.18 -26.23 22.28
C LYS A 2 62.67 -26.54 22.16
N ILE A 3 61.89 -25.94 21.25
CA ILE A 3 61.80 -26.12 19.77
C ILE A 3 61.70 -27.59 19.31
N TYR A 4 60.69 -27.86 18.44
CA TYR A 4 60.67 -28.68 17.20
C TYR A 4 59.40 -29.57 17.12
N ARG A 5 58.43 -29.26 16.24
CA ARG A 5 58.27 -29.55 14.79
C ARG A 5 57.50 -30.86 14.52
N VAL A 6 56.38 -30.68 13.82
CA VAL A 6 55.95 -31.32 12.55
C VAL A 6 56.60 -32.67 12.21
N ILE A 7 55.77 -33.70 12.02
CA ILE A 7 56.00 -34.74 11.01
C ILE A 7 54.70 -35.01 10.23
N LEU A 8 54.82 -34.76 8.93
CA LEU A 8 53.98 -35.18 7.82
C LEU A 8 54.27 -36.67 7.55
N GLY A 9 53.25 -37.47 7.23
CA GLY A 9 53.44 -38.87 6.83
C GLY A 9 52.26 -39.40 6.03
N ALA A 10 52.30 -39.19 4.72
CA ALA A 10 51.50 -39.95 3.76
C ALA A 10 52.06 -41.38 3.62
N VAL A 11 51.21 -42.36 3.27
CA VAL A 11 51.48 -43.42 2.28
C VAL A 11 50.20 -44.24 2.04
N ALA A 12 49.81 -44.23 0.75
CA ALA A 12 49.17 -45.22 -0.12
C ALA A 12 48.42 -46.45 0.41
N GLY A 13 47.27 -46.71 -0.22
CA GLY A 13 46.64 -48.03 -0.34
C GLY A 13 45.71 -48.12 -1.55
N ALA A 14 46.18 -48.84 -2.59
CA ALA A 14 45.53 -49.47 -3.77
C ALA A 14 44.07 -49.10 -4.13
N LEU A 15 43.78 -48.58 -5.33
CA LEU A 15 43.81 -49.21 -6.68
C LEU A 15 42.81 -50.37 -6.85
N VAL A 16 41.65 -50.09 -7.44
CA VAL A 16 40.86 -51.03 -8.25
C VAL A 16 40.52 -50.35 -9.57
N LEU A 17 41.08 -50.93 -10.64
CA LEU A 17 40.71 -50.77 -12.07
C LEU A 17 39.38 -51.53 -12.29
N LEU A 18 38.47 -51.29 -13.23
CA LEU A 18 38.35 -50.55 -14.49
C LEU A 18 36.90 -50.83 -14.94
N PHE A 19 36.21 -49.91 -15.62
CA PHE A 19 35.54 -50.20 -16.90
C PHE A 19 35.01 -48.90 -17.52
N SER A 20 35.42 -48.70 -18.77
CA SER A 20 35.11 -47.56 -19.63
C SER A 20 33.64 -47.55 -20.04
N GLY A 21 32.97 -46.43 -19.80
CA GLY A 21 31.70 -46.05 -20.41
C GLY A 21 31.82 -44.64 -20.98
N CYS A 22 31.61 -44.53 -22.28
CA CYS A 22 31.65 -43.29 -23.06
C CYS A 22 30.45 -42.39 -22.72
N GLY A 23 30.65 -41.09 -22.52
CA GLY A 23 29.58 -40.08 -22.68
C GLY A 23 29.50 -38.98 -21.61
N ALA A 24 29.43 -37.74 -22.13
CA ALA A 24 29.00 -36.47 -21.52
C ALA A 24 29.99 -35.72 -20.59
N GLU A 25 30.34 -34.51 -21.04
CA GLU A 25 30.95 -33.45 -20.23
C GLU A 25 30.08 -33.13 -19.00
N PRO A 26 30.67 -32.83 -17.83
CA PRO A 26 29.91 -32.39 -16.67
C PRO A 26 29.39 -30.97 -16.93
N THR A 27 28.09 -30.86 -17.24
CA THR A 27 27.38 -29.58 -17.18
C THR A 27 27.46 -29.03 -15.76
N ALA A 28 27.90 -27.78 -15.64
CA ALA A 28 27.89 -27.04 -14.40
C ALA A 28 26.49 -27.10 -13.75
N PRO A 29 26.38 -27.18 -12.41
CA PRO A 29 25.09 -27.17 -11.76
C PRO A 29 24.39 -25.85 -12.10
N THR A 30 23.35 -25.94 -12.92
CA THR A 30 22.40 -24.87 -13.15
C THR A 30 21.88 -24.45 -11.78
N ALA A 31 22.24 -23.26 -11.33
CA ALA A 31 21.67 -22.67 -10.14
C ALA A 31 20.15 -22.65 -10.35
N ALA A 32 19.44 -23.51 -9.61
CA ALA A 32 18.00 -23.44 -9.53
C ALA A 32 17.68 -22.02 -9.05
N VAL A 33 17.01 -21.26 -9.91
CA VAL A 33 16.35 -20.03 -9.50
C VAL A 33 15.37 -20.47 -8.43
N GLU A 34 15.60 -20.05 -7.18
CA GLU A 34 14.59 -20.20 -6.14
C GLU A 34 13.35 -19.46 -6.63
N GLU A 35 12.37 -20.23 -7.09
CA GLU A 35 11.04 -19.76 -7.38
C GLU A 35 10.51 -19.21 -6.06
N SER A 36 10.55 -17.88 -5.94
CA SER A 36 10.13 -17.15 -4.76
C SER A 36 8.67 -17.50 -4.46
N ALA A 37 8.45 -18.49 -3.60
CA ALA A 37 7.15 -18.77 -3.03
C ALA A 37 6.62 -17.47 -2.42
N MET A 38 5.50 -16.98 -2.94
CA MET A 38 4.88 -15.79 -2.38
C MET A 38 4.62 -15.99 -0.89
N PRO A 39 4.73 -14.94 -0.07
CA PRO A 39 4.52 -15.06 1.36
C PRO A 39 3.14 -15.69 1.61
N GLN A 40 3.10 -16.70 2.47
CA GLN A 40 1.86 -17.36 2.85
C GLN A 40 0.96 -16.34 3.54
N PHE A 41 -0.19 -16.06 2.93
CA PHE A 41 -1.19 -15.16 3.49
C PHE A 41 -2.11 -15.92 4.43
N GLU A 42 -2.54 -15.27 5.52
CA GLU A 42 -3.49 -15.84 6.46
C GLU A 42 -4.89 -16.03 5.85
N ASP A 43 -5.62 -17.02 6.35
CA ASP A 43 -6.98 -17.26 5.92
C ASP A 43 -7.93 -16.19 6.47
N GLY A 44 -8.78 -15.69 5.58
CA GLY A 44 -9.75 -14.67 5.92
C GLY A 44 -10.02 -13.68 4.81
N ARG A 45 -10.75 -12.62 5.16
CA ARG A 45 -11.21 -11.61 4.22
C ARG A 45 -10.20 -10.49 4.10
N TYR A 46 -9.91 -10.08 2.87
CA TYR A 46 -9.04 -8.96 2.54
C TYR A 46 -9.83 -7.87 1.82
N ARG A 47 -9.34 -6.63 1.94
CA ARG A 47 -9.88 -5.49 1.19
C ARG A 47 -8.76 -4.55 0.80
N GLY A 48 -8.76 -4.15 -0.45
CA GLY A 48 -7.85 -3.13 -0.94
C GLY A 48 -8.51 -2.19 -1.93
N ILE A 49 -7.80 -1.11 -2.22
CA ILE A 49 -8.24 -0.03 -3.07
C ILE A 49 -7.16 0.31 -4.09
N TYR A 50 -7.56 0.92 -5.21
CA TYR A 50 -6.69 1.67 -6.10
C TYR A 50 -7.30 3.05 -6.31
N GLY A 51 -6.51 4.09 -6.04
CA GLY A 51 -6.88 5.48 -6.33
C GLY A 51 -5.90 6.10 -7.33
N ASP A 52 -6.42 7.00 -8.15
CA ASP A 52 -5.64 7.79 -9.10
C ASP A 52 -6.44 9.04 -9.49
N ARG A 53 -5.74 10.16 -9.67
CA ARG A 53 -6.32 11.44 -10.12
C ARG A 53 -7.46 12.03 -9.26
N GLY A 54 -7.45 11.79 -7.95
CA GLY A 54 -8.47 12.33 -7.04
C GLY A 54 -9.53 11.31 -6.66
N ASP A 55 -9.66 10.23 -7.46
CA ASP A 55 -10.71 9.24 -7.30
C ASP A 55 -10.17 7.92 -6.78
N GLN A 56 -10.90 7.28 -5.87
CA GLN A 56 -10.79 5.84 -5.69
C GLN A 56 -11.44 5.18 -6.90
N GLN A 57 -10.68 4.49 -7.74
CA GLN A 57 -11.20 3.89 -8.98
C GLN A 57 -11.56 2.42 -8.83
N VAL A 58 -10.85 1.70 -7.97
CA VAL A 58 -11.15 0.30 -7.65
C VAL A 58 -11.20 0.13 -6.14
N SER A 59 -12.20 -0.59 -5.65
CA SER A 59 -12.14 -1.25 -4.36
C SER A 59 -12.60 -2.68 -4.55
N ILE A 60 -11.85 -3.60 -3.97
CA ILE A 60 -12.07 -5.04 -4.12
C ILE A 60 -12.05 -5.70 -2.75
N GLN A 61 -12.83 -6.76 -2.63
CA GLN A 61 -12.80 -7.68 -1.51
C GLN A 61 -12.65 -9.09 -2.07
N PHE A 62 -11.92 -9.91 -1.34
CA PHE A 62 -11.77 -11.33 -1.60
C PHE A 62 -11.54 -12.05 -0.27
N HIS A 63 -11.75 -13.35 -0.28
CA HIS A 63 -11.44 -14.27 0.80
C HIS A 63 -10.25 -15.14 0.38
N LEU A 64 -9.38 -15.48 1.32
CA LEU A 64 -8.34 -16.47 1.14
C LEU A 64 -8.63 -17.67 2.02
N VAL A 65 -8.51 -18.85 1.43
CA VAL A 65 -8.53 -20.15 2.11
C VAL A 65 -7.37 -20.96 1.54
N ASP A 66 -6.37 -21.28 2.36
CA ASP A 66 -5.16 -21.98 1.96
C ASP A 66 -4.47 -21.33 0.74
N GLY A 67 -4.46 -19.99 0.71
CA GLY A 67 -3.89 -19.20 -0.39
C GLY A 67 -4.72 -19.19 -1.68
N VAL A 68 -5.92 -19.78 -1.69
CA VAL A 68 -6.87 -19.77 -2.80
C VAL A 68 -7.84 -18.60 -2.68
N LEU A 69 -8.00 -17.82 -3.75
CA LEU A 69 -8.93 -16.71 -3.86
C LEU A 69 -10.37 -17.21 -3.97
N GLN A 70 -11.24 -16.71 -3.09
CA GLN A 70 -12.68 -16.98 -3.07
C GLN A 70 -13.48 -15.70 -2.84
N ASP A 71 -14.78 -15.73 -3.15
CA ASP A 71 -15.75 -14.64 -2.89
C ASP A 71 -15.26 -13.27 -3.39
N ILE A 72 -14.60 -13.24 -4.56
CA ILE A 72 -14.03 -12.02 -5.11
C ILE A 72 -15.17 -11.10 -5.58
N SER A 73 -15.14 -9.84 -5.16
CA SER A 73 -16.15 -8.86 -5.56
C SER A 73 -15.64 -7.43 -5.56
N PHE A 74 -16.09 -6.63 -6.54
CA PHE A 74 -15.85 -5.20 -6.55
C PHE A 74 -16.74 -4.47 -5.56
N ARG A 75 -16.12 -3.78 -4.61
CA ARG A 75 -16.76 -2.86 -3.67
C ARG A 75 -16.89 -1.43 -4.18
N HIS A 76 -16.13 -1.10 -5.22
CA HIS A 76 -16.27 0.13 -6.00
C HIS A 76 -15.56 -0.08 -7.33
N LEU A 77 -16.14 0.40 -8.43
CA LEU A 77 -15.49 0.34 -9.73
C LEU A 77 -15.88 1.58 -10.54
N TYR A 78 -15.06 2.60 -10.44
CA TYR A 78 -15.37 3.94 -10.92
C TYR A 78 -14.32 4.45 -11.89
N HIS A 79 -14.78 5.07 -12.97
CA HIS A 79 -13.92 5.82 -13.85
C HIS A 79 -14.67 6.92 -14.59
N SER A 80 -14.10 8.14 -14.59
CA SER A 80 -14.59 9.28 -15.38
C SER A 80 -16.08 9.57 -15.18
N GLY A 81 -16.54 9.59 -13.93
CA GLY A 81 -17.95 9.86 -13.60
C GLY A 81 -18.86 8.63 -13.62
N ILE A 82 -18.38 7.47 -14.05
CA ILE A 82 -19.20 6.27 -14.22
C ILE A 82 -18.83 5.24 -13.16
N ASP A 83 -19.79 4.83 -12.33
CA ASP A 83 -19.68 3.63 -11.48
C ASP A 83 -20.19 2.42 -12.28
N TYR A 84 -19.26 1.63 -12.80
CA TYR A 84 -19.57 0.49 -13.67
C TYR A 84 -20.45 -0.56 -12.98
N ARG A 85 -20.51 -0.59 -11.65
CA ARG A 85 -21.37 -1.51 -10.91
C ARG A 85 -22.85 -1.12 -10.93
N GLN A 86 -23.16 0.12 -11.29
CA GLN A 86 -24.53 0.64 -11.32
C GLN A 86 -25.10 0.64 -12.75
N LEU A 87 -24.34 0.12 -13.72
CA LEU A 87 -24.80 0.02 -15.09
C LEU A 87 -25.81 -1.11 -15.25
N GLU A 88 -26.86 -0.82 -16.01
CA GLU A 88 -27.86 -1.80 -16.45
C GLU A 88 -27.55 -2.29 -17.87
N GLU A 89 -28.08 -3.46 -18.21
CA GLU A 89 -27.97 -4.01 -19.56
C GLU A 89 -28.54 -3.02 -20.59
N GLY A 90 -27.76 -2.75 -21.63
CA GLY A 90 -28.08 -1.75 -22.66
C GLY A 90 -27.41 -0.39 -22.48
N ALA A 91 -26.77 -0.11 -21.34
CA ALA A 91 -25.88 1.04 -21.23
C ALA A 91 -24.64 0.88 -22.12
N ILE A 92 -24.12 1.97 -22.68
CA ILE A 92 -23.00 1.96 -23.62
C ILE A 92 -21.76 1.30 -23.00
N GLU A 93 -21.47 1.59 -21.73
CA GLU A 93 -20.31 1.07 -21.00
C GLU A 93 -20.59 -0.26 -20.28
N TYR A 94 -21.79 -0.85 -20.40
CA TYR A 94 -22.11 -2.14 -19.79
C TYR A 94 -21.16 -3.29 -20.20
N PRO A 95 -20.67 -3.37 -21.46
CA PRO A 95 -19.63 -4.33 -21.84
C PRO A 95 -18.38 -4.27 -20.97
N VAL A 96 -17.97 -3.07 -20.54
CA VAL A 96 -16.81 -2.88 -19.65
C VAL A 96 -17.07 -3.53 -18.29
N TRP A 97 -18.29 -3.42 -17.75
CA TRP A 97 -18.68 -4.11 -16.53
C TRP A 97 -18.61 -5.64 -16.69
N LEU A 98 -19.11 -6.19 -17.80
CA LEU A 98 -19.03 -7.64 -18.08
C LEU A 98 -17.59 -8.13 -18.15
N GLN A 99 -16.70 -7.37 -18.79
CA GLN A 99 -15.28 -7.70 -18.84
C GLN A 99 -14.62 -7.68 -17.45
N HIS A 100 -15.04 -6.79 -16.53
CA HIS A 100 -14.58 -6.85 -15.13
C HIS A 100 -15.12 -8.09 -14.40
N GLN A 101 -16.32 -8.57 -14.72
CA GLN A 101 -16.82 -9.85 -14.19
C GLN A 101 -16.00 -11.04 -14.68
N GLN A 102 -15.49 -11.02 -15.91
CA GLN A 102 -14.58 -12.07 -16.39
C GLN A 102 -13.28 -12.12 -15.58
N VAL A 103 -12.76 -10.97 -15.12
CA VAL A 103 -11.61 -10.94 -14.21
C VAL A 103 -11.91 -11.66 -12.88
N VAL A 104 -13.09 -11.43 -12.31
CA VAL A 104 -13.53 -12.12 -11.09
C VAL A 104 -13.59 -13.63 -11.34
N THR A 105 -14.27 -14.05 -12.41
CA THR A 105 -14.38 -15.47 -12.79
C THR A 105 -13.02 -16.13 -13.04
N HIS A 106 -12.08 -15.41 -13.66
CA HIS A 106 -10.74 -15.93 -13.92
C HIS A 106 -9.95 -16.18 -12.65
N LEU A 107 -10.04 -15.29 -11.66
CA LEU A 107 -9.29 -15.39 -10.41
C LEU A 107 -9.93 -16.34 -9.39
N GLU A 108 -11.26 -16.49 -9.41
CA GLU A 108 -12.00 -17.30 -8.45
C GLU A 108 -11.51 -18.76 -8.47
N GLY A 109 -11.21 -19.31 -7.29
CA GLY A 109 -10.71 -20.67 -7.12
C GLY A 109 -9.24 -20.88 -7.49
N ARG A 110 -8.49 -19.82 -7.86
CA ARG A 110 -7.05 -19.89 -8.13
C ARG A 110 -6.22 -19.40 -6.96
N THR A 111 -4.94 -19.77 -6.92
CA THR A 111 -4.01 -19.24 -5.93
C THR A 111 -3.75 -17.75 -6.16
N VAL A 112 -3.29 -17.05 -5.12
CA VAL A 112 -2.97 -15.61 -5.18
C VAL A 112 -2.02 -15.26 -6.34
N ASP A 113 -1.15 -16.16 -6.76
CA ASP A 113 -0.20 -15.92 -7.87
C ASP A 113 -0.89 -15.61 -9.21
N ALA A 114 -2.13 -16.09 -9.40
CA ALA A 114 -2.93 -15.82 -10.59
C ALA A 114 -3.22 -14.33 -10.83
N ILE A 115 -3.06 -13.47 -9.81
CA ILE A 115 -3.20 -12.02 -10.01
C ILE A 115 -2.13 -11.48 -10.98
N ALA A 116 -1.02 -12.18 -11.18
CA ALA A 116 0.00 -11.79 -12.15
C ALA A 116 -0.54 -11.75 -13.59
N ASP A 117 -1.55 -12.57 -13.90
CA ASP A 117 -2.22 -12.61 -15.20
C ASP A 117 -2.87 -11.26 -15.55
N LEU A 118 -3.26 -10.46 -14.53
CA LEU A 118 -3.86 -9.14 -14.71
C LEU A 118 -2.93 -8.12 -15.41
N LYS A 119 -1.65 -8.45 -15.58
CA LYS A 119 -0.72 -7.66 -16.40
C LYS A 119 -1.00 -7.80 -17.90
N ASN A 120 -1.59 -8.92 -18.33
CA ASN A 120 -1.97 -9.22 -19.70
C ASN A 120 -3.44 -9.66 -19.77
N PRO A 121 -4.40 -8.78 -19.45
CA PRO A 121 -5.81 -9.16 -19.35
C PRO A 121 -6.42 -9.65 -20.67
N GLY A 122 -5.85 -9.26 -21.81
CA GLY A 122 -6.30 -9.75 -23.13
C GLY A 122 -6.11 -11.26 -23.35
N ASP A 123 -5.36 -11.95 -22.49
CA ASP A 123 -5.15 -13.39 -22.60
C ASP A 123 -6.35 -14.22 -22.07
N PHE A 124 -7.23 -13.60 -21.28
CA PHE A 124 -8.38 -14.30 -20.66
C PHE A 124 -9.67 -13.47 -20.59
N VAL A 125 -9.63 -12.19 -20.94
CA VAL A 125 -10.81 -11.35 -21.08
C VAL A 125 -11.19 -11.26 -22.54
N ASP A 126 -12.41 -11.67 -22.86
CA ASP A 126 -12.98 -11.57 -24.19
C ASP A 126 -13.26 -10.12 -24.59
N ASP A 127 -13.10 -9.82 -25.87
CA ASP A 127 -13.57 -8.59 -26.49
C ASP A 127 -15.12 -8.58 -26.53
N ILE A 128 -15.76 -7.51 -26.06
CA ILE A 128 -17.22 -7.36 -26.04
C ILE A 128 -17.61 -6.02 -26.64
N ASP A 129 -18.49 -6.00 -27.64
CA ASP A 129 -19.09 -4.80 -28.23
C ASP A 129 -18.09 -3.69 -28.59
N GLY A 130 -16.94 -4.08 -29.15
CA GLY A 130 -15.87 -3.16 -29.55
C GLY A 130 -14.94 -2.72 -28.43
N TYR A 131 -15.18 -3.14 -27.19
CA TYR A 131 -14.24 -3.02 -26.08
C TYR A 131 -13.30 -4.22 -26.08
N SER A 132 -11.99 -3.98 -26.24
CA SER A 132 -11.03 -5.06 -26.17
C SER A 132 -10.76 -5.49 -24.73
N GLY A 133 -10.54 -6.77 -24.46
CA GLY A 133 -10.12 -7.27 -23.14
C GLY A 133 -8.82 -6.61 -22.64
N ALA A 134 -7.95 -6.17 -23.55
CA ALA A 134 -6.75 -5.38 -23.23
C ALA A 134 -7.06 -3.98 -22.67
N THR A 135 -8.30 -3.49 -22.82
CA THR A 135 -8.74 -2.20 -22.26
C THR A 135 -9.15 -2.31 -20.79
N ILE A 136 -9.35 -3.54 -20.28
CA ILE A 136 -9.50 -3.76 -18.84
C ILE A 136 -8.22 -3.34 -18.17
N ARG A 137 -8.36 -2.45 -17.19
CA ARG A 137 -7.24 -1.85 -16.47
C ARG A 137 -6.75 -2.83 -15.41
N GLY A 138 -6.32 -4.01 -15.84
CA GLY A 138 -5.92 -5.13 -14.99
C GLY A 138 -4.87 -4.72 -13.95
N ALA A 139 -3.94 -3.85 -14.31
CA ALA A 139 -2.98 -3.26 -13.37
C ALA A 139 -3.61 -2.53 -12.17
N LYS A 140 -4.78 -1.88 -12.35
CA LYS A 140 -5.51 -1.23 -11.25
C LYS A 140 -6.14 -2.25 -10.31
N ILE A 141 -6.65 -3.34 -10.86
CA ILE A 141 -7.22 -4.46 -10.09
C ILE A 141 -6.10 -5.18 -9.34
N TYR A 142 -4.99 -5.48 -10.02
CA TYR A 142 -3.77 -6.04 -9.42
C TYR A 142 -3.28 -5.18 -8.25
N SER A 143 -3.17 -3.87 -8.47
CA SER A 143 -2.74 -2.92 -7.44
C SER A 143 -3.70 -2.90 -6.24
N ALA A 144 -5.01 -2.96 -6.47
CA ALA A 144 -6.01 -3.03 -5.40
C ALA A 144 -5.92 -4.35 -4.62
N ILE A 145 -5.66 -5.49 -5.28
CA ILE A 145 -5.46 -6.76 -4.59
C ILE A 145 -4.17 -6.72 -3.75
N ARG A 146 -3.05 -6.27 -4.32
CA ARG A 146 -1.77 -6.10 -3.60
C ARG A 146 -1.90 -5.17 -2.41
N ASP A 147 -2.60 -4.04 -2.56
CA ASP A 147 -2.92 -3.13 -1.46
C ASP A 147 -3.67 -3.86 -0.33
N GLY A 148 -4.66 -4.68 -0.66
CA GLY A 148 -5.37 -5.50 0.33
C GLY A 148 -4.47 -6.52 1.03
N LEU A 149 -3.66 -7.26 0.28
CA LEU A 149 -2.70 -8.23 0.82
C LEU A 149 -1.69 -7.57 1.76
N ASN A 150 -1.12 -6.42 1.37
CA ASN A 150 -0.14 -5.70 2.18
C ASN A 150 -0.75 -5.19 3.50
N ARG A 151 -2.00 -4.71 3.46
CA ARG A 151 -2.73 -4.24 4.66
C ARG A 151 -3.05 -5.39 5.61
N GLY A 152 -3.06 -6.63 5.13
CA GLY A 152 -3.42 -7.80 5.91
C GLY A 152 -4.94 -7.97 6.03
N LEU A 153 -5.34 -8.83 6.98
CA LEU A 153 -6.72 -9.24 7.16
C LEU A 153 -7.64 -8.05 7.46
N TYR A 154 -8.77 -8.02 6.76
CA TYR A 154 -9.95 -7.23 7.14
C TYR A 154 -10.84 -8.02 8.12
N ALA A 155 -10.94 -9.34 7.97
CA ALA A 155 -11.58 -10.20 8.95
C ALA A 155 -10.92 -11.59 8.96
N PRO A 156 -10.31 -12.03 10.07
CA PRO A 156 -9.68 -13.34 10.18
C PRO A 156 -10.69 -14.48 10.03
N SER A 157 -10.23 -15.64 9.58
CA SER A 157 -11.01 -16.89 9.55
C SER A 157 -10.21 -18.02 10.18
N GLY A 158 -9.86 -17.86 11.45
CA GLY A 158 -9.08 -18.83 12.20
C GLY A 158 -8.26 -18.19 13.31
N GLU A 159 -7.20 -18.88 13.71
CA GLU A 159 -6.19 -18.32 14.60
C GLU A 159 -5.50 -17.14 13.93
N LEU A 160 -5.47 -16.01 14.61
CA LEU A 160 -4.84 -14.78 14.13
C LEU A 160 -3.37 -14.79 14.52
N ASN A 161 -2.47 -14.68 13.55
CA ASN A 161 -1.07 -14.41 13.88
C ASN A 161 -0.92 -12.95 14.33
N ARG A 162 -0.49 -12.77 15.57
CA ARG A 162 -0.31 -11.44 16.18
C ARG A 162 1.14 -10.94 16.13
N GLU A 163 2.02 -11.69 15.47
CA GLU A 163 3.40 -11.28 15.25
C GLU A 163 3.43 -10.03 14.36
N ILE A 164 4.21 -9.04 14.79
CA ILE A 164 4.44 -7.82 14.05
C ILE A 164 5.89 -7.40 14.23
N GLY A 165 6.51 -6.97 13.14
CA GLY A 165 7.90 -6.56 13.14
C GLY A 165 8.17 -5.36 14.06
N SER A 166 9.45 -5.04 14.20
CA SER A 166 9.88 -3.78 14.79
C SER A 166 9.87 -2.69 13.72
N TYR A 167 9.44 -1.49 14.12
CA TYR A 167 9.39 -0.32 13.25
C TYR A 167 10.23 0.81 13.85
N PRO A 168 10.79 1.69 13.01
CA PRO A 168 11.59 2.81 13.48
C PRO A 168 10.72 3.82 14.23
N ASP A 169 11.35 4.56 15.15
CA ASP A 169 10.69 5.57 15.94
C ASP A 169 10.29 6.80 15.12
N GLY A 170 9.11 7.32 15.42
CA GLY A 170 8.54 8.49 14.75
C GLY A 170 7.07 8.31 14.39
N ARG A 171 6.58 9.21 13.55
CA ARG A 171 5.18 9.36 13.21
C ARG A 171 4.84 8.59 11.96
N PHE A 172 3.72 7.87 12.01
CA PHE A 172 3.11 7.15 10.90
C PHE A 172 1.75 7.75 10.57
N ARG A 173 1.33 7.60 9.31
CA ARG A 173 0.00 7.99 8.85
C ARG A 173 -0.51 7.00 7.84
N GLY A 174 -1.74 6.54 8.04
CA GLY A 174 -2.39 5.64 7.09
C GLY A 174 -3.88 5.88 7.00
N ILE A 175 -4.46 5.34 5.93
CA ILE A 175 -5.85 5.52 5.56
C ILE A 175 -6.54 4.19 5.34
N TYR A 176 -7.86 4.18 5.50
CA TYR A 176 -8.74 3.15 4.99
C TYR A 176 -9.81 3.79 4.11
N GLY A 177 -9.82 3.41 2.83
CA GLY A 177 -10.85 3.77 1.86
C GLY A 177 -11.74 2.58 1.53
N ASP A 178 -13.04 2.84 1.32
CA ASP A 178 -13.98 1.85 0.79
C ASP A 178 -15.16 2.59 0.15
N ARG A 179 -15.67 2.07 -0.98
CA ARG A 179 -16.81 2.65 -1.72
C ARG A 179 -16.65 4.12 -2.14
N GLY A 180 -15.49 4.50 -2.67
CA GLY A 180 -15.24 5.87 -3.14
C GLY A 180 -14.80 6.83 -2.04
N GLU A 181 -14.80 6.40 -0.78
CA GLU A 181 -14.70 7.29 0.38
C GLU A 181 -13.52 6.92 1.25
N GLN A 182 -12.73 7.92 1.66
CA GLN A 182 -11.77 7.76 2.75
C GLN A 182 -12.51 7.76 4.09
N GLN A 183 -12.73 6.58 4.66
CA GLN A 183 -13.55 6.41 5.86
C GLN A 183 -12.74 6.61 7.15
N VAL A 184 -11.48 6.18 7.17
CA VAL A 184 -10.59 6.36 8.33
C VAL A 184 -9.27 6.93 7.84
N ALA A 185 -8.73 7.88 8.59
CA ALA A 185 -7.31 8.22 8.52
C ALA A 185 -6.79 8.36 9.94
N VAL A 186 -5.66 7.71 10.22
CA VAL A 186 -5.03 7.68 11.53
C VAL A 186 -3.64 8.26 11.45
N GLN A 187 -3.23 8.90 12.54
CA GLN A 187 -1.85 9.23 12.85
C GLN A 187 -1.51 8.59 14.19
N PHE A 188 -0.31 8.06 14.29
CA PHE A 188 0.22 7.53 15.54
C PHE A 188 1.74 7.66 15.51
N GLU A 189 2.36 7.55 16.66
CA GLU A 189 3.80 7.54 16.83
C GLU A 189 4.23 6.20 17.42
N LEU A 190 5.45 5.77 17.07
CA LEU A 190 6.12 4.66 17.70
C LEU A 190 7.35 5.14 18.43
N GLU A 191 7.53 4.65 19.66
CA GLU A 191 8.72 4.82 20.49
C GLU A 191 9.09 3.44 21.06
N GLY A 192 10.18 2.85 20.59
CA GLY A 192 10.55 1.48 20.95
C GLY A 192 9.44 0.47 20.65
N ASN A 193 8.79 0.61 19.49
CA ASN A 193 7.62 -0.19 19.07
C ASN A 193 6.39 -0.10 20.00
N THR A 194 6.33 0.94 20.85
CA THR A 194 5.17 1.28 21.69
C THR A 194 4.34 2.35 21.01
N ILE A 195 3.02 2.15 20.95
CA ILE A 195 2.08 3.06 20.32
C ILE A 195 1.92 4.32 21.19
N ARG A 196 2.05 5.49 20.57
CA ARG A 196 1.86 6.80 21.18
C ARG A 196 1.00 7.70 20.31
N ASN A 197 0.38 8.70 20.92
CA ASN A 197 -0.26 9.84 20.24
C ASN A 197 -1.23 9.42 19.12
N VAL A 198 -2.11 8.46 19.40
CA VAL A 198 -3.10 7.99 18.44
C VAL A 198 -4.16 9.08 18.19
N GLU A 199 -4.19 9.59 16.96
CA GLU A 199 -5.10 10.64 16.52
C GLU A 199 -5.86 10.23 15.26
N TYR A 200 -7.16 10.53 15.26
CA TYR A 200 -7.95 10.43 14.04
C TYR A 200 -7.79 11.69 13.21
N ARG A 201 -7.33 11.52 11.96
CA ARG A 201 -7.30 12.55 10.92
C ARG A 201 -8.53 12.51 10.02
N GLN A 202 -9.22 11.38 9.97
CA GLN A 202 -10.54 11.26 9.36
C GLN A 202 -11.33 10.15 10.04
N LEU A 203 -12.61 10.41 10.32
CA LEU A 203 -13.59 9.42 10.74
C LEU A 203 -14.90 9.75 10.04
N TYR A 204 -15.12 9.12 8.90
CA TYR A 204 -16.29 9.35 8.07
C TYR A 204 -16.98 8.03 7.73
N HIS A 205 -18.30 8.03 7.84
CA HIS A 205 -19.08 6.95 7.29
C HIS A 205 -20.51 7.35 6.96
N SER A 206 -20.97 6.93 5.78
CA SER A 206 -22.37 7.05 5.36
C SER A 206 -22.90 8.48 5.52
N GLY A 207 -22.14 9.46 5.04
CA GLY A 207 -22.48 10.88 5.14
C GLY A 207 -22.12 11.56 6.47
N ASN A 208 -21.69 10.81 7.48
CA ASN A 208 -21.40 11.37 8.81
C ASN A 208 -19.90 11.54 9.02
N ASN A 209 -19.45 12.77 9.25
CA ASN A 209 -18.10 13.05 9.75
C ASN A 209 -18.13 13.10 11.28
N TYR A 210 -17.71 12.00 11.91
CA TYR A 210 -17.71 11.88 13.36
C TYR A 210 -16.74 12.86 14.04
N ARG A 211 -15.68 13.32 13.36
CA ARG A 211 -14.66 14.20 13.99
C ARG A 211 -15.19 15.58 14.35
N THR A 212 -16.16 16.07 13.59
CA THR A 212 -16.75 17.41 13.75
C THR A 212 -18.16 17.34 14.34
N MET A 213 -18.53 16.17 14.86
CA MET A 213 -19.87 15.91 15.39
C MET A 213 -20.03 16.56 16.77
N SER A 214 -21.14 17.25 16.97
CA SER A 214 -21.56 17.79 18.27
C SER A 214 -22.06 16.68 19.20
N ASP A 215 -22.01 16.94 20.51
CA ASP A 215 -22.39 15.99 21.56
C ASP A 215 -23.90 15.72 21.65
N ASP A 216 -24.72 16.61 21.10
CA ASP A 216 -26.17 16.43 20.95
C ASP A 216 -26.56 15.53 19.75
N ASN A 217 -25.61 15.14 18.90
CA ASN A 217 -25.89 14.26 17.77
C ASN A 217 -26.13 12.81 18.24
N PRO A 218 -27.20 12.13 17.78
CA PRO A 218 -27.47 10.73 18.16
C PRO A 218 -26.33 9.75 17.87
N MET A 219 -25.43 10.07 16.93
CA MET A 219 -24.28 9.24 16.59
C MET A 219 -22.99 9.62 17.33
N TYR A 220 -23.02 10.64 18.21
CA TYR A 220 -21.87 11.02 19.04
C TYR A 220 -21.29 9.87 19.88
N PRO A 221 -22.09 8.93 20.42
CA PRO A 221 -21.58 7.73 21.09
C PRO A 221 -20.55 6.96 20.26
N VAL A 222 -20.72 6.89 18.93
CA VAL A 222 -19.77 6.24 18.02
C VAL A 222 -18.42 6.94 18.02
N LEU A 223 -18.38 8.28 18.11
CA LEU A 223 -17.13 9.03 18.26
C LEU A 223 -16.44 8.70 19.59
N ILE A 224 -17.20 8.59 20.68
CA ILE A 224 -16.67 8.23 22.00
C ILE A 224 -16.05 6.83 21.97
N GLN A 225 -16.71 5.85 21.35
CA GLN A 225 -16.17 4.51 21.17
C GLN A 225 -14.85 4.51 20.38
N HIS A 226 -14.72 5.33 19.33
CA HIS A 226 -13.43 5.48 18.64
C HIS A 226 -12.35 6.09 19.55
N ARG A 227 -12.70 7.04 20.44
CA ARG A 227 -11.76 7.59 21.43
C ARG A 227 -11.34 6.56 22.47
N GLN A 228 -12.22 5.65 22.86
CA GLN A 228 -11.86 4.51 23.72
C GLN A 228 -10.83 3.60 23.04
N ILE A 229 -10.98 3.34 21.73
CA ILE A 229 -9.96 2.58 20.97
C ILE A 229 -8.59 3.28 21.00
N ALA A 230 -8.55 4.59 20.71
CA ALA A 230 -7.29 5.33 20.75
C ALA A 230 -6.64 5.25 22.13
N SER A 231 -7.45 5.40 23.19
CA SER A 231 -6.99 5.30 24.59
C SER A 231 -6.52 3.90 24.96
N HIS A 232 -7.17 2.85 24.43
CA HIS A 232 -6.78 1.45 24.66
C HIS A 232 -5.41 1.13 24.05
N LEU A 233 -5.09 1.69 22.89
CA LEU A 233 -3.82 1.46 22.20
C LEU A 233 -2.66 2.26 22.81
N GLU A 234 -2.94 3.40 23.42
CA GLU A 234 -1.93 4.30 23.98
C GLU A 234 -1.03 3.59 25.01
N GLY A 235 0.29 3.64 24.78
CA GLY A 235 1.29 3.03 25.66
C GLY A 235 1.41 1.51 25.55
N LYS A 236 0.68 0.86 24.64
CA LYS A 236 0.78 -0.59 24.39
C LYS A 236 1.81 -0.92 23.30
N PRO A 237 2.36 -2.15 23.29
CA PRO A 237 3.16 -2.60 22.16
C PRO A 237 2.35 -2.56 20.85
N LEU A 238 3.03 -2.40 19.71
CA LEU A 238 2.40 -2.33 18.40
C LEU A 238 1.45 -3.51 18.09
N SER A 239 1.74 -4.70 18.62
CA SER A 239 0.87 -5.89 18.49
C SER A 239 -0.54 -5.72 19.11
N ALA A 240 -0.78 -4.66 19.89
CA ALA A 240 -2.11 -4.33 20.39
C ALA A 240 -3.09 -3.92 19.29
N ILE A 241 -2.62 -3.51 18.09
CA ILE A 241 -3.53 -3.23 16.97
C ILE A 241 -4.36 -4.46 16.56
N PHE A 242 -3.91 -5.67 16.85
CA PHE A 242 -4.68 -6.89 16.60
C PHE A 242 -5.90 -7.05 17.53
N ASP A 243 -5.95 -6.34 18.66
CA ASP A 243 -7.17 -6.29 19.50
C ASP A 243 -8.35 -5.69 18.73
N LEU A 244 -8.10 -4.91 17.68
CA LEU A 244 -9.12 -4.27 16.85
C LEU A 244 -10.01 -5.27 16.07
N PHE A 245 -9.68 -6.56 16.06
CA PHE A 245 -10.57 -7.60 15.55
C PHE A 245 -11.65 -8.02 16.57
N ALA A 246 -11.50 -7.66 17.84
CA ALA A 246 -12.46 -7.90 18.92
C ALA A 246 -12.68 -6.64 19.77
N PRO A 247 -13.17 -5.53 19.17
CA PRO A 247 -13.31 -4.26 19.88
C PRO A 247 -14.30 -4.32 21.06
N GLY A 248 -15.27 -5.24 21.04
CA GLY A 248 -16.22 -5.44 22.15
C GLY A 248 -15.59 -5.87 23.47
N GLU A 249 -14.33 -6.33 23.47
CA GLU A 249 -13.62 -6.74 24.70
C GLU A 249 -13.08 -5.56 25.52
N PHE A 250 -13.03 -4.35 24.94
CA PHE A 250 -12.43 -3.17 25.59
C PHE A 250 -13.12 -1.85 25.25
N VAL A 251 -14.13 -1.86 24.38
CA VAL A 251 -14.96 -0.71 24.06
C VAL A 251 -16.33 -0.91 24.68
N ASP A 252 -16.78 0.06 25.46
CA ASP A 252 -18.06 0.01 26.14
C ASP A 252 -19.23 0.17 25.16
N ASP A 253 -20.36 -0.43 25.53
CA ASP A 253 -21.64 -0.13 24.91
C ASP A 253 -22.14 1.24 25.40
N ILE A 254 -22.49 2.14 24.48
CA ILE A 254 -22.89 3.52 24.80
C ILE A 254 -24.16 3.87 24.01
N ASP A 255 -25.23 4.26 24.70
CA ASP A 255 -26.49 4.76 24.11
C ASP A 255 -27.05 3.88 22.98
N GLY A 256 -27.04 2.56 23.20
CA GLY A 256 -27.55 1.58 22.24
C GLY A 256 -26.57 1.20 21.11
N TYR A 257 -25.38 1.81 21.07
CA TYR A 257 -24.29 1.40 20.20
C TYR A 257 -23.41 0.40 20.92
N SER A 258 -23.32 -0.82 20.40
CA SER A 258 -22.43 -1.81 20.99
C SER A 258 -20.98 -1.61 20.57
N GLY A 259 -20.04 -1.75 21.51
CA GLY A 259 -18.60 -1.68 21.26
C GLY A 259 -18.11 -2.70 20.22
N ALA A 260 -18.79 -3.84 20.12
CA ALA A 260 -18.52 -4.86 19.11
C ALA A 260 -18.81 -4.41 17.66
N THR A 261 -19.62 -3.36 17.48
CA THR A 261 -19.98 -2.82 16.16
C THR A 261 -19.01 -1.75 15.66
N VAL A 262 -18.07 -1.35 16.52
CA VAL A 262 -17.05 -0.37 16.17
C VAL A 262 -16.12 -1.00 15.16
N ARG A 263 -15.77 -0.24 14.12
CA ARG A 263 -15.15 -0.78 12.90
C ARG A 263 -13.66 -0.97 13.07
N GLY A 264 -13.24 -1.71 14.09
CA GLY A 264 -11.85 -1.93 14.44
C GLY A 264 -11.03 -2.46 13.26
N ALA A 265 -11.57 -3.36 12.44
CA ALA A 265 -10.93 -3.82 11.20
C ALA A 265 -10.53 -2.69 10.22
N LYS A 266 -11.34 -1.62 10.11
CA LYS A 266 -11.01 -0.47 9.25
C LYS A 266 -9.84 0.32 9.85
N LEU A 267 -9.81 0.45 11.17
CA LEU A 267 -8.73 1.10 11.87
C LEU A 267 -7.44 0.27 11.78
N PHE A 268 -7.50 -1.04 12.01
CA PHE A 268 -6.37 -1.96 11.82
C PHE A 268 -5.76 -1.80 10.42
N SER A 269 -6.60 -1.82 9.38
CA SER A 269 -6.16 -1.61 8.01
C SER A 269 -5.50 -0.24 7.79
N ALA A 270 -6.00 0.82 8.43
CA ALA A 270 -5.37 2.15 8.38
C ALA A 270 -4.02 2.20 9.13
N PHE A 271 -3.86 1.49 10.25
CA PHE A 271 -2.56 1.31 10.91
C PHE A 271 -1.58 0.59 9.99
N ARG A 272 -1.99 -0.54 9.41
CA ARG A 272 -1.17 -1.34 8.48
C ARG A 272 -0.79 -0.56 7.23
N ASP A 273 -1.70 0.21 6.65
CA ASP A 273 -1.40 1.12 5.54
C ASP A 273 -0.33 2.15 5.93
N GLY A 274 -0.40 2.72 7.14
CA GLY A 274 0.63 3.64 7.64
C GLY A 274 1.98 2.97 7.85
N LEU A 275 2.01 1.77 8.43
CA LEU A 275 3.23 0.98 8.62
C LEU A 275 3.88 0.59 7.29
N ASN A 276 3.08 0.18 6.30
CA ASN A 276 3.56 -0.20 4.98
C ASN A 276 4.17 0.98 4.23
N ARG A 277 3.60 2.19 4.38
CA ARG A 277 4.15 3.43 3.78
C ARG A 277 5.44 3.89 4.45
N GLY A 278 5.76 3.38 5.64
CA GLY A 278 6.89 3.80 6.46
C GLY A 278 6.64 5.11 7.21
N LEU A 279 7.72 5.70 7.73
CA LEU A 279 7.66 6.93 8.51
C LEU A 279 7.07 8.07 7.69
N TYR A 280 6.08 8.76 8.27
CA TYR A 280 5.63 10.05 7.78
C TYR A 280 6.52 11.18 8.32
N THR A 281 7.02 11.08 9.55
CA THR A 281 7.99 12.03 10.11
C THR A 281 8.90 11.29 11.08
N PRO A 282 10.21 11.28 10.86
CA PRO A 282 11.12 10.54 11.73
C PRO A 282 11.34 11.25 13.07
N ALA A 283 11.57 10.48 14.13
CA ALA A 283 11.99 11.02 15.43
C ALA A 283 13.51 11.26 15.52
N GLY A 284 14.28 10.69 14.59
CA GLY A 284 15.74 10.79 14.52
C GLY A 284 16.27 10.37 13.15
N ASP A 285 17.47 9.81 13.12
CA ASP A 285 18.06 9.32 11.87
C ASP A 285 17.24 8.15 11.31
N VAL A 286 17.01 8.17 10.00
CA VAL A 286 16.31 7.11 9.28
C VAL A 286 17.27 6.24 8.50
N SER A 287 17.02 4.93 8.52
CA SER A 287 17.64 4.06 7.52
C SER A 287 17.21 4.52 6.13
N ARG A 288 18.18 4.68 5.24
CA ARG A 288 17.97 4.94 3.81
C ARG A 288 18.07 3.67 2.98
N GLU A 289 18.19 2.53 3.64
CA GLU A 289 18.19 1.23 2.98
C GLU A 289 16.80 1.00 2.39
N ILE A 290 16.80 0.74 1.09
CA ILE A 290 15.61 0.41 0.32
C ILE A 290 16.00 -0.73 -0.62
N GLY A 291 15.11 -1.73 -0.71
CA GLY A 291 15.34 -2.90 -1.55
C GLY A 291 15.50 -2.54 -3.02
N SER A 292 15.84 -3.54 -3.82
CA SER A 292 15.73 -3.44 -5.28
C SER A 292 14.28 -3.67 -5.69
N TYR A 293 13.81 -2.85 -6.61
CA TYR A 293 12.47 -2.97 -7.18
C TYR A 293 12.58 -3.30 -8.68
N PRO A 294 11.64 -4.09 -9.23
CA PRO A 294 11.61 -4.36 -10.66
C PRO A 294 11.58 -3.08 -11.50
N ASP A 295 12.23 -3.12 -12.66
CA ASP A 295 12.14 -2.05 -13.64
C ASP A 295 10.70 -1.90 -14.14
N GLY A 296 10.27 -0.66 -14.33
CA GLY A 296 8.96 -0.32 -14.83
C GLY A 296 8.29 0.82 -14.09
N ARG A 297 6.99 0.98 -14.33
CA ARG A 297 6.21 2.13 -13.86
C ARG A 297 5.55 1.84 -12.52
N TYR A 298 5.60 2.83 -11.64
CA TYR A 298 4.93 2.82 -10.35
C TYR A 298 3.95 3.98 -10.25
N ARG A 299 2.87 3.77 -9.51
CA ARG A 299 1.88 4.81 -9.19
C ARG A 299 1.39 4.64 -7.77
N GLY A 300 1.41 5.73 -7.02
CA GLY A 300 0.86 5.73 -5.68
C GLY A 300 0.23 7.06 -5.32
N ILE A 301 -0.45 7.06 -4.19
CA ILE A 301 -1.25 8.17 -3.69
C ILE A 301 -0.94 8.48 -2.24
N TYR A 302 -1.16 9.73 -1.85
CA TYR A 302 -1.30 10.13 -0.46
C TYR A 302 -2.65 10.79 -0.28
N GLY A 303 -3.48 10.23 0.61
CA GLY A 303 -4.76 10.79 1.01
C GLY A 303 -4.72 11.29 2.45
N ASP A 304 -5.39 12.41 2.72
CA ASP A 304 -5.60 12.91 4.08
C ASP A 304 -6.89 13.73 4.13
N ARG A 305 -7.62 13.65 5.24
CA ARG A 305 -8.87 14.42 5.45
C ARG A 305 -9.89 14.31 4.30
N SER A 306 -10.14 13.09 3.81
CA SER A 306 -11.05 12.81 2.68
C SER A 306 -10.64 13.35 1.32
N GLU A 307 -9.39 13.77 1.18
CA GLU A 307 -8.87 14.30 -0.06
C GLU A 307 -7.65 13.48 -0.47
N GLN A 308 -7.65 12.95 -1.70
CA GLN A 308 -6.41 12.48 -2.30
C GLN A 308 -5.58 13.74 -2.60
N GLN A 309 -4.48 13.96 -1.90
CA GLN A 309 -3.73 15.21 -2.02
C GLN A 309 -2.58 15.12 -3.01
N VAL A 310 -1.94 13.96 -3.06
CA VAL A 310 -0.84 13.70 -3.99
C VAL A 310 -1.14 12.39 -4.70
N SER A 311 -0.95 12.38 -6.01
CA SER A 311 -0.71 11.15 -6.77
C SER A 311 0.53 11.34 -7.62
N VAL A 312 1.43 10.38 -7.55
CA VAL A 312 2.72 10.41 -8.23
C VAL A 312 2.82 9.22 -9.18
N GLN A 313 3.50 9.44 -10.30
CA GLN A 313 3.98 8.39 -11.19
C GLN A 313 5.48 8.56 -11.37
N PHE A 314 6.20 7.45 -11.39
CA PHE A 314 7.61 7.41 -11.71
C PHE A 314 7.94 6.05 -12.32
N ASN A 315 9.04 5.98 -13.05
CA ASN A 315 9.62 4.75 -13.56
C ASN A 315 10.88 4.41 -12.76
N LEU A 316 11.20 3.13 -12.63
CA LEU A 316 12.51 2.66 -12.19
C LEU A 316 13.22 1.97 -13.34
N SER A 317 14.51 2.28 -13.50
CA SER A 317 15.44 1.47 -14.28
C SER A 317 16.72 1.28 -13.49
N ASN A 318 17.07 0.03 -13.19
CA ASN A 318 18.19 -0.33 -12.30
C ASN A 318 18.15 0.45 -10.98
N ASN A 319 16.96 0.49 -10.35
CA ASN A 319 16.70 1.23 -9.11
C ASN A 319 17.01 2.75 -9.17
N THR A 320 17.08 3.32 -10.39
CA THR A 320 17.21 4.75 -10.64
C THR A 320 15.84 5.31 -11.01
N ILE A 321 15.47 6.42 -10.36
CA ILE A 321 14.20 7.11 -10.56
C ILE A 321 14.22 7.84 -11.91
N ARG A 322 13.15 7.68 -12.69
CA ARG A 322 12.95 8.31 -14.00
C ARG A 322 11.50 8.77 -14.17
N ASP A 323 11.27 9.69 -15.10
CA ASP A 323 9.94 10.12 -15.56
C ASP A 323 8.98 10.50 -14.41
N VAL A 324 9.50 11.19 -13.38
CA VAL A 324 8.70 11.58 -12.21
C VAL A 324 7.66 12.63 -12.63
N SER A 325 6.40 12.42 -12.25
CA SER A 325 5.33 13.38 -12.52
C SER A 325 4.20 13.27 -11.51
N PHE A 326 3.55 14.40 -11.23
CA PHE A 326 2.31 14.40 -10.48
C PHE A 326 1.14 14.01 -11.38
N ARG A 327 0.37 13.01 -10.95
CA ARG A 327 -0.92 12.63 -11.50
C ARG A 327 -2.08 13.38 -10.85
N HIS A 328 -1.87 13.86 -9.64
CA HIS A 328 -2.79 14.73 -8.91
C HIS A 328 -2.00 15.53 -7.88
N LEU A 329 -2.29 16.82 -7.75
CA LEU A 329 -1.70 17.66 -6.72
C LEU A 329 -2.77 18.66 -6.27
N PHE A 330 -3.50 18.28 -5.24
CA PHE A 330 -4.66 19.03 -4.76
C PHE A 330 -4.54 19.22 -3.26
N TYR A 331 -4.80 20.43 -2.78
CA TYR A 331 -4.88 20.66 -1.34
C TYR A 331 -5.73 21.87 -1.01
N ASN A 332 -6.63 21.68 -0.04
CA ASN A 332 -7.44 22.76 0.51
C ASN A 332 -8.21 23.54 -0.57
N GLY A 333 -8.79 22.80 -1.52
CA GLY A 333 -9.57 23.37 -2.62
C GLY A 333 -8.75 23.87 -3.82
N ASN A 334 -7.42 23.79 -3.78
CA ASN A 334 -6.56 24.27 -4.87
C ASN A 334 -6.00 23.10 -5.68
N ASP A 335 -6.21 23.14 -7.00
CA ASP A 335 -5.59 22.21 -7.95
C ASP A 335 -4.29 22.81 -8.50
N PHE A 336 -3.17 22.45 -7.87
CA PHE A 336 -1.85 22.94 -8.24
C PHE A 336 -1.39 22.44 -9.61
N ARG A 337 -2.07 21.44 -10.21
CA ARG A 337 -1.73 20.98 -11.55
C ARG A 337 -2.25 21.88 -12.66
N ASN A 338 -3.32 22.61 -12.37
CA ASN A 338 -4.05 23.45 -13.33
C ASN A 338 -4.02 24.91 -12.89
N MET A 339 -3.08 25.27 -12.01
CA MET A 339 -2.94 26.61 -11.45
C MET A 339 -2.20 27.52 -12.44
N ASP A 340 -2.76 28.69 -12.69
CA ASP A 340 -2.15 29.70 -13.56
C ASP A 340 -0.92 30.34 -12.90
N ASN A 341 0.01 30.83 -13.72
CA ASN A 341 1.29 31.35 -13.26
C ASN A 341 1.21 32.71 -12.55
N ASP A 342 0.07 33.39 -12.63
CA ASP A 342 -0.24 34.63 -11.92
C ASP A 342 -0.98 34.41 -10.60
N ASP A 343 -1.33 33.15 -10.27
CA ASP A 343 -1.95 32.82 -8.98
C ASP A 343 -0.96 33.03 -7.82
N PRO A 344 -1.37 33.65 -6.70
CA PRO A 344 -0.51 33.84 -5.52
C PRO A 344 0.06 32.56 -4.89
N LEU A 345 -0.52 31.40 -5.20
CA LEU A 345 -0.06 30.07 -4.77
C LEU A 345 0.85 29.38 -5.80
N TYR A 346 1.07 29.97 -6.98
CA TYR A 346 1.94 29.38 -8.01
C TYR A 346 3.37 29.06 -7.55
N PRO A 347 4.01 29.82 -6.63
CA PRO A 347 5.29 29.42 -6.04
C PRO A 347 5.29 28.00 -5.44
N VAL A 348 4.15 27.54 -4.93
CA VAL A 348 3.99 26.16 -4.43
C VAL A 348 4.08 25.15 -5.58
N VAL A 349 3.56 25.46 -6.77
CA VAL A 349 3.70 24.63 -7.97
C VAL A 349 5.17 24.48 -8.32
N GLN A 350 5.89 25.60 -8.41
CA GLN A 350 7.33 25.62 -8.73
C GLN A 350 8.15 24.79 -7.74
N GLN A 351 7.84 24.89 -6.45
CA GLN A 351 8.49 24.08 -5.43
C GLN A 351 8.23 22.55 -5.59
N HIS A 352 7.04 22.16 -6.03
CA HIS A 352 6.78 20.75 -6.37
C HIS A 352 7.50 20.32 -7.65
N GLU A 353 7.67 21.20 -8.63
CA GLU A 353 8.50 20.93 -9.82
C GLU A 353 9.98 20.72 -9.45
N GLN A 354 10.49 21.45 -8.45
CA GLN A 354 11.85 21.22 -7.94
C GLN A 354 12.02 19.82 -7.31
N ILE A 355 10.98 19.25 -6.68
CA ILE A 355 10.99 17.84 -6.24
C ILE A 355 11.17 16.89 -7.42
N VAL A 356 10.40 17.10 -8.49
CA VAL A 356 10.47 16.28 -9.71
C VAL A 356 11.88 16.34 -10.31
N GLN A 357 12.41 17.55 -10.48
CA GLN A 357 13.75 17.78 -11.02
C GLN A 357 14.84 17.17 -10.14
N TYR A 358 14.69 17.26 -8.82
CA TYR A 358 15.66 16.69 -7.88
C TYR A 358 15.72 15.16 -7.99
N LEU A 359 14.56 14.49 -8.01
CA LEU A 359 14.51 13.02 -8.00
C LEU A 359 14.94 12.39 -9.32
N GLU A 360 14.80 13.11 -10.43
CA GLU A 360 15.10 12.59 -11.77
C GLU A 360 16.56 12.14 -11.91
N GLY A 361 16.76 10.87 -12.30
CA GLY A 361 18.08 10.26 -12.48
C GLY A 361 18.82 9.90 -11.19
N LYS A 362 18.21 10.10 -10.01
CA LYS A 362 18.81 9.69 -8.72
C LYS A 362 18.48 8.23 -8.37
N PRO A 363 19.30 7.60 -7.51
CA PRO A 363 18.96 6.29 -6.95
C PRO A 363 17.65 6.38 -6.13
N LEU A 364 16.92 5.26 -6.02
CA LEU A 364 15.64 5.20 -5.32
C LEU A 364 15.69 5.75 -3.88
N SER A 365 16.80 5.53 -3.18
CA SER A 365 17.02 6.03 -1.82
C SER A 365 17.02 7.57 -1.69
N ALA A 366 17.10 8.31 -2.80
CA ALA A 366 16.95 9.77 -2.81
C ALA A 366 15.54 10.24 -2.39
N MET A 367 14.53 9.37 -2.44
CA MET A 367 13.20 9.74 -1.92
C MET A 367 13.23 10.11 -0.44
N PHE A 368 14.16 9.56 0.35
CA PHE A 368 14.28 9.88 1.77
C PHE A 368 14.79 11.31 2.04
N ASP A 369 15.38 11.98 1.04
CA ASP A 369 15.73 13.40 1.17
C ASP A 369 14.47 14.28 1.32
N LEU A 370 13.28 13.77 0.95
CA LEU A 370 12.00 14.44 1.12
C LEU A 370 11.57 14.64 2.58
N TYR A 371 12.26 14.02 3.56
CA TYR A 371 12.11 14.39 4.97
C TYR A 371 12.67 15.78 5.27
N THR A 372 13.63 16.26 4.47
CA THR A 372 14.32 17.54 4.63
C THR A 372 14.35 18.33 3.32
N PRO A 373 13.17 18.69 2.75
CA PRO A 373 13.08 19.26 1.41
C PRO A 373 13.79 20.61 1.27
N GLY A 374 13.87 21.41 2.35
CA GLY A 374 14.60 22.68 2.37
C GLY A 374 16.12 22.57 2.13
N SER A 375 16.67 21.36 2.02
CA SER A 375 18.07 21.13 1.63
C SER A 375 18.30 21.20 0.11
N PHE A 376 17.24 21.14 -0.70
CA PHE A 376 17.34 21.12 -2.16
C PHE A 376 16.21 21.87 -2.89
N ILE A 377 15.20 22.34 -2.15
CA ILE A 377 14.15 23.21 -2.67
C ILE A 377 14.44 24.64 -2.23
N ASP A 378 14.39 25.56 -3.18
CA ASP A 378 14.58 26.98 -2.94
C ASP A 378 13.36 27.62 -2.26
N ASP A 379 13.61 28.70 -1.51
CA ASP A 379 12.55 29.59 -1.06
C ASP A 379 12.09 30.47 -2.24
N ILE A 380 10.79 30.54 -2.49
CA ILE A 380 10.19 31.28 -3.62
C ILE A 380 9.06 32.15 -3.08
N ASP A 381 9.11 33.46 -3.31
CA ASP A 381 8.04 34.42 -3.00
C ASP A 381 7.42 34.29 -1.59
N GLY A 382 8.27 34.10 -0.59
CA GLY A 382 7.87 33.95 0.82
C GLY A 382 7.43 32.54 1.23
N TYR A 383 7.39 31.59 0.29
CA TYR A 383 7.21 30.17 0.57
C TYR A 383 8.56 29.52 0.79
N SER A 384 8.77 28.94 1.97
CA SER A 384 10.03 28.23 2.24
C SER A 384 10.01 26.82 1.67
N GLY A 385 11.12 26.40 1.05
CA GLY A 385 11.31 25.03 0.55
C GLY A 385 11.17 23.97 1.65
N ALA A 386 11.44 24.33 2.92
CA ALA A 386 11.23 23.47 4.08
C ALA A 386 9.74 23.18 4.38
N THR A 387 8.82 24.02 3.88
CA THR A 387 7.37 23.86 4.10
C THR A 387 6.69 23.05 3.00
N VAL A 388 7.41 22.75 1.93
CA VAL A 388 6.95 21.82 0.90
C VAL A 388 6.75 20.47 1.55
N ARG A 389 5.59 19.88 1.30
CA ARG A 389 5.13 18.69 2.00
C ARG A 389 5.76 17.43 1.43
N GLY A 390 7.09 17.38 1.40
CA GLY A 390 7.89 16.29 0.84
C GLY A 390 7.48 14.92 1.39
N ASN A 391 7.15 14.83 2.68
CA ASN A 391 6.66 13.60 3.32
C ASN A 391 5.41 13.01 2.65
N LYS A 392 4.55 13.86 2.06
CA LYS A 392 3.37 13.39 1.30
C LYS A 392 3.77 12.76 -0.03
N VAL A 393 4.76 13.34 -0.71
CA VAL A 393 5.32 12.80 -1.95
C VAL A 393 6.04 11.49 -1.66
N LEU A 394 6.88 11.43 -0.62
CA LEU A 394 7.55 10.22 -0.16
C LEU A 394 6.52 9.11 0.12
N SER A 395 5.50 9.41 0.92
CA SER A 395 4.45 8.46 1.26
C SER A 395 3.67 7.97 0.02
N ALA A 396 3.42 8.84 -0.95
CA ALA A 396 2.81 8.44 -2.22
C ALA A 396 3.73 7.56 -3.07
N MET A 397 5.05 7.80 -3.06
CA MET A 397 6.01 6.93 -3.75
C MET A 397 6.09 5.55 -3.08
N MET A 398 6.17 5.50 -1.75
CA MET A 398 6.15 4.25 -0.97
C MET A 398 4.85 3.46 -1.20
N ASP A 399 3.70 4.14 -1.23
CA ASP A 399 2.42 3.52 -1.61
C ASP A 399 2.48 2.89 -3.00
N GLY A 400 3.10 3.56 -3.97
CA GLY A 400 3.30 3.00 -5.32
C GLY A 400 4.22 1.79 -5.34
N LEU A 401 5.33 1.82 -4.61
CA LEU A 401 6.25 0.69 -4.47
C LEU A 401 5.57 -0.54 -3.84
N ASN A 402 4.81 -0.33 -2.76
CA ASN A 402 4.09 -1.40 -2.07
C ASN A 402 3.08 -2.10 -2.98
N ARG A 403 2.42 -1.34 -3.86
CA ARG A 403 1.44 -1.87 -4.82
C ARG A 403 2.08 -2.62 -6.00
N GLY A 404 3.35 -2.35 -6.29
CA GLY A 404 4.09 -2.92 -7.40
C GLY A 404 3.85 -2.20 -8.74
N LEU A 405 4.28 -2.85 -9.82
CA LEU A 405 4.23 -2.31 -11.18
C LEU A 405 2.80 -1.97 -11.63
N TYR A 406 2.65 -0.83 -12.29
CA TYR A 406 1.44 -0.34 -12.97
C TYR A 406 1.45 -0.65 -14.47
#